data_AF-A0A5J4L911-F1
#
_entry.id   AF-A0A5J4L911-F1
#
_cell.length_a   1.000
_cell.length_b   1.000
_cell.length_c   1.000
_cell.angle_alpha   90.00
_cell.angle_beta   90.00
_cell.angle_gamma   90.00
#
_symmetry.space_group_name_H-M   'P 1'
#
loop_
_entity.id
_entity.type
_entity.pdbx_description
1 polymer ?
#
loop_
_entity_poly.entity_id
_entity_poly.type
_entity_poly.pdbx_seq_one_letter_code
_entity_poly.pdbx_strand_id
1 'polypeptide(L)'
;MSRPWIRRNYDETRLWVWMPFEGGSNRRWLLDELGDRIRPDWNREARRWEIARPHLAAITTALAERFGDVDVYLEFSTTERCDTNCERAQGDDCTCACAGENHGGAAYWRDWLLVGDTTLVDVGRKVRHYRVQRGVSA
;
A
#
# COMPACT_ATOMS: atom_id res chain seq x y z
N MET A 1 -4.76 15.44 -13.72
CA MET A 1 -4.70 15.39 -12.24
C MET A 1 -3.59 14.42 -11.85
N SER A 2 -2.85 14.69 -10.78
CA SER A 2 -1.85 13.73 -10.29
C SER A 2 -2.57 12.54 -9.67
N ARG A 3 -2.08 11.32 -9.94
CA ARG A 3 -2.66 10.07 -9.43
C ARG A 3 -2.41 9.93 -7.92
N PRO A 4 -3.36 9.39 -7.15
CA PRO A 4 -3.12 9.09 -5.75
C PRO A 4 -2.03 8.02 -5.63
N TRP A 5 -1.33 8.04 -4.50
CA TRP A 5 -0.29 7.04 -4.25
C TRP A 5 -0.24 6.64 -2.78
N ILE A 6 0.22 5.41 -2.57
CA ILE A 6 0.51 4.84 -1.26
C ILE A 6 1.94 4.34 -1.28
N ARG A 7 2.70 4.61 -0.21
CA ARG A 7 4.02 4.04 0.00
C ARG A 7 4.08 3.36 1.36
N ARG A 8 4.45 2.09 1.37
CA ARG A 8 4.84 1.33 2.56
C ARG A 8 6.36 1.20 2.55
N ASN A 9 7.01 1.93 3.44
CA ASN A 9 8.46 1.83 3.62
C ASN A 9 8.80 0.68 4.57
N TYR A 10 10.02 0.18 4.45
CA TYR A 10 10.47 -0.97 5.23
C TYR A 10 10.54 -0.65 6.73
N ASP A 11 11.13 0.49 7.11
CA ASP A 11 11.36 0.88 8.50
C ASP A 11 10.19 1.68 9.14
N GLU A 12 9.10 1.88 8.41
CA GLU A 12 7.98 2.69 8.86
C GLU A 12 6.83 1.85 9.39
N THR A 13 6.20 2.34 10.47
CA THR A 13 4.96 1.77 11.04
C THR A 13 3.71 2.35 10.38
N ARG A 14 3.89 3.36 9.52
CA ARG A 14 2.81 4.12 8.88
C ARG A 14 2.97 4.12 7.38
N LEU A 15 1.85 4.03 6.68
CA LEU A 15 1.74 4.26 5.25
C LEU A 15 1.83 5.75 4.99
N TRP A 16 2.57 6.12 3.97
CA TRP A 16 2.54 7.45 3.41
C TRP A 16 1.55 7.47 2.27
N VAL A 17 0.58 8.37 2.33
CA VAL A 17 -0.52 8.39 1.36
C VAL A 17 -0.72 9.80 0.85
N TRP A 18 -0.88 9.95 -0.45
CA TRP A 18 -1.32 11.20 -1.04
C TRP A 18 -2.51 10.96 -1.95
N MET A 19 -3.42 11.93 -1.95
CA MET A 19 -4.54 11.97 -2.87
C MET A 19 -4.94 13.42 -3.14
N PRO A 20 -5.55 13.69 -4.31
CA PRO A 20 -6.17 14.98 -4.60
C PRO A 20 -7.20 15.36 -3.53
N PHE A 21 -7.43 16.67 -3.37
CA PHE A 21 -8.58 17.18 -2.63
C PHE A 21 -9.72 17.44 -3.60
N GLU A 22 -10.82 16.70 -3.49
CA GLU A 22 -12.00 16.83 -4.37
C GLU A 22 -13.20 17.43 -3.63
N GLY A 23 -12.94 18.45 -2.81
CA GLY A 23 -13.98 19.06 -1.97
C GLY A 23 -14.28 18.26 -0.70
N GLY A 24 -14.99 18.90 0.22
CA GLY A 24 -15.31 18.31 1.53
C GLY A 24 -14.09 18.18 2.44
N SER A 25 -13.86 16.98 3.00
CA SER A 25 -12.75 16.70 3.92
C SER A 25 -12.14 15.33 3.64
N ASN A 26 -10.91 15.33 3.16
CA ASN A 26 -10.10 14.11 2.98
C ASN A 26 -9.98 13.32 4.28
N ARG A 27 -9.87 14.00 5.43
CA ARG A 27 -9.84 13.33 6.74
C ARG A 27 -11.13 12.59 7.05
N ARG A 28 -12.28 13.22 6.77
CA ARG A 28 -13.60 12.62 7.00
C ARG A 28 -13.78 11.40 6.10
N TRP A 29 -13.46 11.54 4.82
CA TRP A 29 -13.52 10.42 3.88
C TRP A 29 -12.65 9.24 4.33
N LEU A 30 -11.41 9.50 4.78
CA LEU A 30 -10.55 8.42 5.32
C LEU A 30 -11.19 7.69 6.50
N LEU A 31 -11.84 8.42 7.41
CA LEU A 31 -12.53 7.83 8.55
C LEU A 31 -13.74 7.00 8.12
N ASP A 32 -14.50 7.49 7.14
CA ASP A 32 -15.67 6.78 6.60
C ASP A 32 -15.25 5.46 5.90
N GLU A 33 -14.16 5.46 5.13
CA GLU A 33 -13.69 4.27 4.39
C GLU A 33 -12.95 3.24 5.26
N LEU A 34 -12.12 3.70 6.20
CA LEU A 34 -11.24 2.80 6.96
C LEU A 34 -11.73 2.55 8.40
N GLY A 35 -12.77 3.27 8.84
CA GLY A 35 -13.40 3.21 10.15
C GLY A 35 -12.74 4.08 11.22
N ASP A 36 -13.49 4.43 12.26
CA ASP A 36 -13.10 5.41 13.29
C ASP A 36 -11.82 5.08 14.09
N ARG A 37 -11.37 3.83 14.05
CA ARG A 37 -10.13 3.39 14.72
C ARG A 37 -8.87 3.76 13.94
N ILE A 38 -9.00 4.24 12.70
CA ILE A 38 -7.87 4.80 11.99
C ILE A 38 -7.45 6.12 12.61
N ARG A 39 -6.14 6.28 12.84
CA ARG A 39 -5.54 7.56 13.23
C ARG A 39 -4.88 8.19 12.01
N PRO A 40 -5.63 8.77 11.05
CA PRO A 40 -5.02 9.47 9.92
C PRO A 40 -4.44 10.78 10.42
N ASP A 41 -3.15 10.98 10.18
CA ASP A 41 -2.49 12.25 10.46
C ASP A 41 -2.08 12.94 9.16
N TRP A 42 -2.19 14.26 9.11
CA TRP A 42 -1.75 15.03 7.94
C TRP A 42 -0.41 15.69 8.23
N ASN A 43 0.64 15.14 7.64
CA ASN A 43 1.97 15.73 7.66
C ASN A 43 2.00 16.91 6.67
N ARG A 44 1.94 18.13 7.22
CA ARG A 44 1.90 19.38 6.43
C ARG A 44 3.18 19.63 5.63
N GLU A 45 4.33 19.29 6.20
CA GLU A 45 5.64 19.52 5.59
C GLU A 45 5.85 18.58 4.39
N ALA A 46 5.64 17.28 4.60
CA ALA A 46 5.74 16.28 3.54
C ALA A 46 4.50 16.23 2.62
N ARG A 47 3.47 17.02 2.93
CA ARG A 47 2.19 17.12 2.21
C ARG A 47 1.57 15.75 1.94
N ARG A 48 1.45 14.92 2.97
CA ARG A 48 0.93 13.55 2.87
C ARG A 48 0.14 13.16 4.12
N TRP A 49 -0.73 12.17 3.96
CA TRP A 49 -1.37 11.45 5.05
C TRP A 49 -0.46 10.36 5.58
N GLU A 50 -0.51 10.14 6.89
CA GLU A 50 0.16 9.05 7.57
C GLU A 50 -0.90 8.13 8.22
N ILE A 51 -1.02 6.92 7.68
CA ILE A 51 -2.08 5.93 7.99
C ILE A 51 -1.44 4.68 8.58
N ALA A 52 -2.17 3.88 9.35
CA ALA A 52 -1.55 2.73 10.04
C ALA A 52 -1.31 1.64 9.00
N ARG A 53 -0.13 1.02 9.05
CA ARG A 53 0.33 0.03 8.09
C ARG A 53 -0.67 -1.10 7.79
N PRO A 54 -1.43 -1.64 8.77
CA PRO A 54 -2.42 -2.68 8.50
C PRO A 54 -3.59 -2.28 7.59
N HIS A 55 -3.74 -0.99 7.26
CA HIS A 55 -4.80 -0.53 6.35
C HIS A 55 -4.38 -0.50 4.88
N LEU A 56 -3.20 -1.04 4.51
CA LEU A 56 -2.68 -1.00 3.15
C LEU A 56 -3.70 -1.50 2.12
N ALA A 57 -4.24 -2.71 2.32
CA ALA A 57 -5.34 -3.23 1.52
C ALA A 57 -6.54 -2.28 1.43
N ALA A 58 -7.10 -1.91 2.58
CA ALA A 58 -8.32 -1.11 2.63
C ALA A 58 -8.17 0.26 1.94
N ILE A 59 -7.07 0.98 2.18
CA ILE A 59 -6.85 2.31 1.57
C ILE A 59 -6.49 2.22 0.09
N THR A 60 -5.81 1.16 -0.34
CA THR A 60 -5.55 0.94 -1.77
C THR A 60 -6.86 0.73 -2.52
N THR A 61 -7.75 -0.12 -2.00
CA THR A 61 -9.09 -0.33 -2.57
C THR A 61 -9.89 0.96 -2.62
N ALA A 62 -10.01 1.68 -1.49
CA ALA A 62 -10.78 2.93 -1.43
C ALA A 62 -10.26 4.01 -2.40
N LEU A 63 -8.93 4.13 -2.56
CA LEU A 63 -8.34 5.06 -3.53
C LEU A 63 -8.58 4.62 -4.97
N ALA A 64 -8.42 3.33 -5.29
CA ALA A 64 -8.69 2.81 -6.62
C ALA A 64 -10.17 2.99 -7.00
N GLU A 65 -11.10 2.80 -6.06
CA GLU A 65 -12.53 3.03 -6.27
C GLU A 65 -12.85 4.50 -6.53
N ARG A 66 -12.23 5.40 -5.77
CA ARG A 66 -12.49 6.84 -5.88
C ARG A 66 -11.86 7.47 -7.11
N PHE A 67 -10.63 7.08 -7.45
CA PHE A 67 -9.81 7.77 -8.46
C PHE A 67 -9.57 6.94 -9.73
N GLY A 68 -10.06 5.69 -9.78
CA GLY A 68 -9.91 4.76 -10.90
C GLY A 68 -8.60 3.95 -10.86
N ASP A 69 -7.49 4.58 -10.49
CA ASP A 69 -6.22 3.91 -10.25
C ASP A 69 -5.43 4.51 -9.09
N VAL A 70 -4.45 3.75 -8.60
CA VAL A 70 -3.54 4.15 -7.53
C VAL A 70 -2.15 3.56 -7.77
N ASP A 71 -1.11 4.37 -7.53
CA ASP A 71 0.28 3.91 -7.53
C ASP A 71 0.67 3.41 -6.12
N VAL A 72 1.09 2.15 -6.01
CA VAL A 72 1.47 1.51 -4.74
C VAL A 72 2.95 1.17 -4.74
N TYR A 73 3.70 1.71 -3.79
CA TYR A 73 5.13 1.50 -3.63
C TYR A 73 5.40 0.69 -2.37
N LEU A 74 5.98 -0.50 -2.52
CA LEU A 74 6.31 -1.40 -1.41
C LEU A 74 7.81 -1.59 -1.32
N GLU A 75 8.36 -1.28 -0.15
CA GLU A 75 9.76 -1.53 0.14
C GLU A 75 9.97 -2.85 0.87
N PHE A 76 11.02 -3.55 0.45
CA PHE A 76 11.47 -4.81 0.98
C PHE A 76 12.97 -4.72 1.30
N SER A 77 13.43 -5.50 2.28
CA SER A 77 14.85 -5.69 2.51
C SER A 77 15.44 -6.61 1.45
N THR A 78 16.69 -6.37 1.03
CA THR A 78 17.41 -7.32 0.17
C THR A 78 18.12 -8.42 0.95
N THR A 79 18.15 -8.33 2.29
CA THR A 79 18.92 -9.22 3.18
C THR A 79 18.06 -9.98 4.19
N GLU A 80 16.85 -9.49 4.48
CA GLU A 80 15.90 -10.16 5.38
C GLU A 80 15.41 -11.46 4.72
N ARG A 81 15.74 -12.59 5.37
CA ARG A 81 15.35 -13.92 4.90
C ARG A 81 13.88 -14.18 5.23
N CYS A 82 13.18 -14.81 4.29
CA CYS A 82 11.85 -15.34 4.53
C CYS A 82 11.93 -16.46 5.57
N ASP A 83 11.04 -16.43 6.56
CA ASP A 83 10.91 -17.45 7.61
C ASP A 83 9.52 -18.10 7.57
N THR A 84 9.31 -19.12 8.40
CA THR A 84 8.04 -19.84 8.49
C THR A 84 6.87 -18.95 8.93
N ASN A 85 7.13 -17.88 9.68
CA ASN A 85 6.08 -16.93 10.06
C ASN A 85 5.60 -16.16 8.83
N CYS A 86 6.52 -15.70 7.99
CA CYS A 86 6.19 -15.03 6.74
C CYS A 86 5.43 -15.96 5.78
N GLU A 87 5.88 -17.21 5.62
CA GLU A 87 5.22 -18.19 4.76
C GLU A 87 3.78 -18.49 5.19
N ARG A 88 3.52 -18.50 6.50
CA ARG A 88 2.21 -18.79 7.09
C ARG A 88 1.37 -17.54 7.37
N ALA A 89 1.94 -16.35 7.17
CA ALA A 89 1.25 -15.10 7.46
C ALA A 89 0.03 -14.92 6.57
N GLN A 90 -1.00 -14.32 7.14
CA GLN A 90 -2.21 -13.94 6.44
C GLN A 90 -2.23 -12.40 6.39
N GLY A 91 -2.25 -11.83 5.20
CA GLY A 91 -2.20 -10.38 5.00
C GLY A 91 -1.33 -9.96 3.82
N ASP A 92 -1.11 -8.65 3.70
CA ASP A 92 -0.36 -7.99 2.63
C ASP A 92 0.99 -7.42 3.10
N ASP A 93 1.39 -7.70 4.34
CA ASP A 93 2.46 -6.99 5.02
C ASP A 93 3.84 -7.69 5.01
N CYS A 94 4.31 -8.09 3.83
CA CYS A 94 5.60 -8.74 3.69
C CYS A 94 6.76 -7.75 3.51
N THR A 95 7.84 -7.80 4.31
CA THR A 95 9.08 -6.99 4.10
C THR A 95 10.29 -7.77 3.60
N CYS A 96 10.21 -9.11 3.53
CA CYS A 96 11.38 -9.93 3.21
C CYS A 96 11.88 -9.78 1.78
N ALA A 97 13.11 -10.25 1.55
CA ALA A 97 13.76 -10.29 0.23
C ALA A 97 12.97 -11.05 -0.83
N CYS A 98 12.10 -11.97 -0.38
CA CYS A 98 11.09 -12.69 -1.15
C CYS A 98 10.11 -11.76 -1.89
N ALA A 99 9.99 -10.49 -1.50
CA ALA A 99 9.06 -9.51 -2.05
C ALA A 99 7.60 -10.00 -2.09
N GLY A 100 7.21 -10.76 -1.06
CA GLY A 100 5.91 -11.40 -0.93
C GLY A 100 5.83 -12.80 -1.53
N GLU A 101 6.69 -13.24 -2.43
CA GLU A 101 6.45 -14.44 -3.27
C GLU A 101 6.10 -15.72 -2.49
N ASN A 102 6.61 -15.84 -1.26
CA ASN A 102 6.32 -16.96 -0.37
C ASN A 102 5.27 -16.64 0.71
N HIS A 103 4.92 -15.37 0.89
CA HIS A 103 4.02 -14.86 1.93
C HIS A 103 2.61 -15.43 1.77
N GLY A 104 2.11 -16.12 2.80
CA GLY A 104 0.76 -16.69 2.78
C GLY A 104 0.43 -17.57 1.57
N GLY A 105 1.43 -18.24 0.99
CA GLY A 105 1.25 -19.07 -0.21
C GLY A 105 0.90 -18.28 -1.49
N ALA A 106 1.49 -17.09 -1.67
CA ALA A 106 1.30 -16.23 -2.86
C ALA A 106 -0.11 -15.63 -3.04
N ALA A 107 -0.95 -15.61 -1.99
CA ALA A 107 -2.38 -15.33 -2.13
C ALA A 107 -2.83 -13.85 -2.08
N TYR A 108 -1.92 -12.88 -1.94
CA TYR A 108 -2.22 -11.57 -1.33
C TYR A 108 -2.50 -10.39 -2.31
N TRP A 109 -2.94 -10.63 -3.55
CA TRP A 109 -3.36 -9.56 -4.51
C TRP A 109 -4.61 -9.90 -5.35
N ARG A 110 -5.51 -10.77 -4.87
CA ARG A 110 -6.57 -11.38 -5.72
C ARG A 110 -7.59 -10.40 -6.30
N ASP A 111 -7.81 -9.25 -5.67
CA ASP A 111 -8.89 -8.32 -6.06
C ASP A 111 -8.43 -7.16 -6.95
N TRP A 112 -7.13 -7.07 -7.24
CA TRP A 112 -6.52 -5.92 -7.92
C TRP A 112 -5.95 -6.34 -9.27
N LEU A 113 -6.26 -5.56 -10.31
CA LEU A 113 -5.64 -5.74 -11.61
C LEU A 113 -4.27 -5.04 -11.59
N LEU A 114 -3.20 -5.82 -11.77
CA LEU A 114 -1.87 -5.27 -12.02
C LEU A 114 -1.82 -4.72 -13.46
N VAL A 115 -1.74 -3.40 -13.60
CA VAL A 115 -1.71 -2.73 -14.91
C VAL A 115 -0.27 -2.38 -15.33
N GLY A 116 0.68 -2.50 -14.42
CA GLY A 116 2.12 -2.40 -14.69
C GLY A 116 2.93 -2.47 -13.41
N ASP A 117 4.14 -3.00 -13.52
CA ASP A 117 5.09 -3.08 -12.42
C ASP A 117 6.49 -2.57 -12.82
N THR A 118 7.24 -2.09 -11.83
CA THR A 118 8.68 -1.85 -11.97
C THR A 118 9.34 -2.18 -10.64
N THR A 119 10.53 -2.78 -10.70
CA THR A 119 11.35 -3.05 -9.51
C THR A 119 12.62 -2.22 -9.55
N LEU A 120 12.84 -1.42 -8.51
CA LEU A 120 14.10 -0.74 -8.25
C LEU A 120 14.86 -1.49 -7.15
N VAL A 121 16.16 -1.68 -7.33
CA VAL A 121 17.02 -2.39 -6.37
C VAL A 121 18.21 -1.50 -6.04
N ASP A 122 18.44 -1.30 -4.75
CA ASP A 122 19.61 -0.64 -4.18
C ASP A 122 20.22 -1.55 -3.09
N VAL A 123 21.41 -1.21 -2.59
CA VAL A 123 22.05 -1.91 -1.49
C VAL A 123 21.17 -1.83 -0.24
N GLY A 124 20.56 -2.96 0.12
CA GLY A 124 19.75 -3.10 1.33
C GLY A 124 18.24 -2.92 1.12
N ARG A 125 17.79 -2.38 -0.03
CA ARG A 125 16.38 -2.11 -0.30
C ARG A 125 15.96 -2.50 -1.71
N LYS A 126 14.76 -3.06 -1.82
CA LYS A 126 14.07 -3.35 -3.08
C LYS A 126 12.71 -2.65 -3.03
N VAL A 127 12.36 -1.92 -4.07
CA VAL A 127 11.05 -1.27 -4.19
C VAL A 127 10.29 -1.90 -5.33
N ARG A 128 9.09 -2.42 -5.07
CA ARG A 128 8.13 -2.74 -6.13
C ARG A 128 7.13 -1.60 -6.24
N HIS A 129 6.97 -1.08 -7.45
CA HIS A 129 5.92 -0.15 -7.80
C HIS A 129 4.86 -0.93 -8.58
N TYR A 130 3.63 -0.89 -8.10
CA TYR A 130 2.45 -1.41 -8.78
C TYR A 130 1.53 -0.28 -9.19
N ARG A 131 0.95 -0.37 -10.38
CA ARG A 131 -0.28 0.35 -10.70
C ARG A 131 -1.46 -0.58 -10.52
N VAL A 132 -2.35 -0.18 -9.61
CA VAL A 132 -3.53 -0.96 -9.23
C VAL A 132 -4.79 -0.29 -9.76
N GLN A 133 -5.66 -1.09 -10.34
CA GLN A 133 -7.05 -0.75 -10.64
C GLN A 133 -7.98 -1.74 -9.97
N ARG A 134 -9.23 -1.34 -9.73
CA ARG A 134 -10.27 -2.29 -9.32
C ARG A 134 -10.43 -3.35 -10.40
N GLY A 135 -10.29 -4.63 -10.03
CA GLY A 135 -10.73 -5.72 -10.90
C GLY A 135 -12.25 -5.63 -11.07
N VAL A 136 -12.71 -5.38 -12.30
CA VAL A 136 -14.13 -5.53 -12.60
C VAL A 136 -14.42 -7.03 -12.60
N SER A 137 -15.08 -7.54 -11.56
CA SER A 137 -15.73 -8.84 -11.66
C SER A 137 -16.76 -8.72 -12.77
N ALA A 138 -16.55 -9.46 -13.86
CA ALA A 138 -17.55 -9.64 -14.91
C ALA A 138 -18.78 -10.39 -14.36
#